data_AF-A0A954I5F9-F1
#
_entry.id   AF-A0A954I5F9-F1
#
_cell.length_a   1.000
_cell.length_b   1.000
_cell.length_c   1.000
_cell.angle_alpha   90.00
_cell.angle_beta   90.00
_cell.angle_gamma   90.00
#
_symmetry.space_group_name_H-M   'P 1'
#
loop_
_entity.id
_entity.type
_entity.pdbx_description
1 polymer ?
#
loop_
_entity_poly.entity_id
_entity_poly.type
_entity_poly.pdbx_seq_one_letter_code
_entity_poly.pdbx_strand_id
1 'polypeptide(L)'
;MLSFGSNGKAQFWFGLVDYDQPDPTKQLDYTLGPLAKYMETNYEAFQCPDFGRELMDVARFGEPASGFGYNAEYLSRSSGIEYAPPTWSPALSSQPLCRRIGSLAGTAATIAFADAAGVFCVDFACTQSELRESWIVEPPSYDFPSTHFRHNGAANVAFVDGHVDTWGYGFKVPAFGDVARMQREHLGYVGKTIGNPLTEDEWYDRD
;
A
#
# COMPACT_ATOMS: atom_id res chain seq x y z
N MET A 1 -15.79 16.01 -7.55
CA MET A 1 -16.75 16.29 -6.46
C MET A 1 -16.19 17.44 -5.64
N LEU A 2 -16.85 18.59 -5.64
CA LEU A 2 -16.43 19.78 -4.87
C LEU A 2 -16.78 19.54 -3.39
N SER A 3 -15.78 19.51 -2.51
CA SER A 3 -15.98 19.56 -1.06
C SER A 3 -15.42 20.88 -0.54
N PHE A 4 -16.30 21.74 -0.04
CA PHE A 4 -15.93 22.86 0.81
C PHE A 4 -15.96 22.36 2.27
N GLY A 5 -14.77 22.08 2.79
CA GLY A 5 -14.51 21.64 4.16
C GLY A 5 -13.01 21.38 4.33
N SER A 6 -12.47 21.51 5.54
CA SER A 6 -11.09 21.09 5.83
C SER A 6 -10.92 19.62 5.47
N ASN A 7 -9.89 19.29 4.67
CA ASN A 7 -9.55 17.90 4.38
C ASN A 7 -8.97 17.21 5.62
N GLY A 8 -8.57 17.97 6.63
CA GLY A 8 -8.16 17.50 7.95
C GLY A 8 -6.80 16.81 7.93
N LYS A 9 -6.52 16.05 8.99
CA LYS A 9 -5.26 15.30 9.14
C LYS A 9 -5.51 13.81 9.02
N ALA A 10 -4.59 13.11 8.35
CA ALA A 10 -4.59 11.66 8.24
C ALA A 10 -3.29 11.11 8.82
N GLN A 11 -3.39 10.11 9.70
CA GLN A 11 -2.23 9.41 10.24
C GLN A 11 -1.91 8.19 9.37
N PHE A 12 -0.69 8.14 8.88
CA PHE A 12 -0.09 7.00 8.22
C PHE A 12 0.95 6.36 9.14
N TRP A 13 1.34 5.13 8.85
CA TRP A 13 2.34 4.41 9.62
C TRP A 13 3.72 5.11 9.61
N PHE A 14 4.05 5.83 8.53
CA PHE A 14 5.29 6.61 8.39
C PHE A 14 5.21 8.04 8.96
N GLY A 15 4.01 8.62 9.13
CA GLY A 15 3.89 10.03 9.52
C GLY A 15 2.46 10.56 9.57
N LEU A 16 2.32 11.82 9.98
CA LEU A 16 1.05 12.55 9.93
C LEU A 16 1.02 13.43 8.68
N VAL A 17 -0.08 13.37 7.93
CA VAL A 17 -0.31 14.22 6.76
C VAL A 17 -1.40 15.24 7.10
N ASP A 18 -1.07 16.53 6.96
CA ASP A 18 -2.00 17.65 7.14
C ASP A 18 -2.52 18.13 5.78
N TYR A 19 -3.72 17.72 5.39
CA TYR A 19 -4.30 18.11 4.09
C TYR A 19 -4.86 19.54 4.06
N ASP A 20 -4.90 20.23 5.20
CA ASP A 20 -5.25 21.64 5.27
C ASP A 20 -4.05 22.55 5.01
N GLN A 21 -2.83 22.01 5.01
CA GLN A 21 -1.62 22.71 4.59
C GLN A 21 -1.59 22.84 3.06
N PRO A 22 -1.67 24.07 2.48
CA PRO A 22 -1.73 24.26 1.03
C PRO A 22 -0.44 23.91 0.27
N ASP A 23 0.72 23.93 0.93
CA ASP A 23 2.00 23.54 0.33
C ASP A 23 2.25 22.03 0.52
N PRO A 24 2.20 21.19 -0.54
CA PRO A 24 2.38 19.74 -0.42
C PRO A 24 3.70 19.34 0.25
N THR A 25 4.75 20.15 0.10
CA THR A 25 6.08 19.90 0.68
C THR A 25 6.11 20.06 2.20
N LYS A 26 5.07 20.66 2.77
CA LYS A 26 4.90 20.88 4.21
C LYS A 26 3.78 20.03 4.82
N GLN A 27 3.13 19.17 4.03
CA GLN A 27 2.00 18.38 4.51
C GLN A 27 2.43 17.21 5.38
N LEU A 28 3.61 16.63 5.14
CA LEU A 28 4.06 15.40 5.80
C LEU A 28 5.01 15.71 6.98
N ASP A 29 4.66 15.19 8.15
CA ASP A 29 5.49 15.18 9.35
C ASP A 29 5.80 13.74 9.78
N TYR A 30 7.02 13.28 9.50
CA TYR A 30 7.52 11.96 9.88
C TYR A 30 7.66 11.77 11.40
N THR A 31 7.71 12.86 12.17
CA THR A 31 7.85 12.79 13.64
C THR A 31 6.55 12.36 14.33
N LEU A 32 5.43 12.32 13.59
CA LEU A 32 4.07 12.12 14.12
C LEU A 32 3.38 10.82 13.65
N GLY A 33 4.17 9.82 13.22
CA GLY A 33 3.67 8.48 12.86
C GLY A 33 3.80 7.44 13.97
N PRO A 34 3.04 6.32 13.91
CA PRO A 34 3.20 5.17 14.81
C PRO A 34 4.64 4.62 14.87
N LEU A 35 5.38 4.67 13.75
CA LEU A 35 6.76 4.19 13.69
C LEU A 35 7.80 5.24 14.11
N ALA A 36 7.43 6.53 14.24
CA ALA A 36 8.39 7.64 14.40
C ALA A 36 9.40 7.43 15.54
N LYS A 37 8.94 6.92 16.69
CA LYS A 37 9.80 6.66 17.87
C LYS A 37 10.83 5.55 17.67
N TYR A 38 10.63 4.67 16.69
CA TYR A 38 11.55 3.58 16.36
C TYR A 38 12.52 3.95 15.24
N MET A 39 12.25 5.04 14.51
CA MET A 39 13.11 5.48 13.41
C MET A 39 14.34 6.25 13.87
N GLU A 40 14.40 6.67 15.15
CA GLU A 40 15.54 7.42 15.71
C GLU A 40 15.98 8.60 14.82
N THR A 41 15.01 9.29 14.19
CA THR A 41 15.20 10.39 13.21
C THR A 41 15.76 9.98 11.84
N ASN A 42 16.04 8.70 11.60
CA ASN A 42 16.44 8.16 10.30
C ASN A 42 15.22 7.84 9.40
N TYR A 43 14.56 8.88 8.89
CA TYR A 43 13.38 8.70 8.03
C TYR A 43 13.72 8.29 6.59
N GLU A 44 15.00 8.35 6.20
CA GLU A 44 15.47 7.77 4.93
C GLU A 44 15.25 6.26 4.90
N ALA A 45 15.13 5.59 6.05
CA ALA A 45 14.81 4.17 6.12
C ALA A 45 13.36 3.83 5.69
N PHE A 46 12.51 4.83 5.43
CA PHE A 46 11.24 4.60 4.72
C PHE A 46 11.40 4.54 3.21
N GLN A 47 12.57 4.84 2.66
CA GLN A 47 12.82 4.88 1.23
C GLN A 47 13.33 3.54 0.73
N CYS A 48 12.86 3.15 -0.46
CA CYS A 48 13.45 2.03 -1.20
C CYS A 48 14.61 2.55 -2.04
N PRO A 49 15.83 2.00 -1.91
CA PRO A 49 17.00 2.47 -2.65
C PRO A 49 16.90 2.24 -4.16
N ASP A 50 16.07 1.28 -4.61
CA ASP A 50 15.85 0.97 -6.02
C ASP A 50 14.55 1.58 -6.56
N PHE A 51 13.88 2.44 -5.78
CA PHE A 51 12.66 3.15 -6.18
C PHE A 51 12.66 4.60 -5.69
N GLY A 52 13.60 5.38 -6.23
CA GLY A 52 13.76 6.81 -5.95
C GLY A 52 12.79 7.72 -6.71
N ARG A 53 12.84 9.02 -6.40
CA ARG A 53 11.99 10.06 -6.97
C ARG A 53 12.05 10.12 -8.51
N GLU A 54 13.23 9.90 -9.07
CA GLU A 54 13.52 9.93 -10.50
C GLU A 54 12.77 8.85 -11.31
N LEU A 55 12.29 7.80 -10.63
CA LEU A 55 11.49 6.74 -11.23
C LEU A 55 9.98 7.02 -11.12
N MET A 56 9.56 8.02 -10.35
CA MET A 56 8.15 8.36 -10.14
C MET A 56 7.72 9.51 -11.06
N ASP A 57 6.52 9.40 -11.63
CA ASP A 57 5.90 10.53 -12.33
C ASP A 57 5.44 11.58 -11.32
N VAL A 58 4.97 11.12 -10.16
CA VAL A 58 4.41 11.96 -9.10
C VAL A 58 4.99 11.55 -7.75
N ALA A 59 5.51 12.52 -7.00
CA ALA A 59 5.71 12.36 -5.57
C ALA A 59 4.88 13.42 -4.83
N ARG A 60 3.98 12.94 -3.97
CA ARG A 60 2.87 13.74 -3.46
C ARG A 60 3.33 14.93 -2.63
N PHE A 61 4.42 14.78 -1.88
CA PHE A 61 4.89 15.76 -0.91
C PHE A 61 6.18 16.45 -1.35
N GLY A 62 6.41 16.53 -2.66
CA GLY A 62 7.68 17.04 -3.20
C GLY A 62 8.83 16.03 -3.15
N GLU A 63 8.73 15.01 -2.32
CA GLU A 63 9.58 13.82 -2.27
C GLU A 63 8.71 12.58 -1.97
N PRO A 64 9.18 11.36 -2.25
CA PRO A 64 8.47 10.15 -1.89
C PRO A 64 8.32 10.03 -0.36
N ALA A 65 7.11 9.73 0.11
CA ALA A 65 6.86 9.49 1.52
C ALA A 65 7.45 8.16 2.01
N SER A 66 7.37 7.14 1.16
CA SER A 66 7.81 5.78 1.46
C SER A 66 7.94 4.93 0.19
N GLY A 67 8.95 4.05 0.13
CA GLY A 67 9.07 2.98 -0.86
C GLY A 67 8.37 1.68 -0.47
N PHE A 68 7.77 1.63 0.72
CA PHE A 68 7.06 0.47 1.24
C PHE A 68 5.57 0.73 1.40
N GLY A 69 4.78 -0.34 1.46
CA GLY A 69 3.35 -0.30 1.70
C GLY A 69 2.95 -1.27 2.81
N TYR A 70 1.90 -0.91 3.56
CA TYR A 70 1.37 -1.68 4.68
C TYR A 70 0.20 -2.55 4.24
N ASN A 71 0.05 -3.76 4.81
CA ASN A 71 -1.09 -4.62 4.59
C ASN A 71 -2.35 -4.07 5.29
N ALA A 72 -2.95 -3.04 4.69
CA ALA A 72 -4.08 -2.32 5.28
C ALA A 72 -5.38 -3.13 5.20
N GLU A 73 -5.63 -3.88 4.11
CA GLU A 73 -6.89 -4.62 3.96
C GLU A 73 -7.15 -5.57 5.14
N TYR A 74 -6.12 -6.30 5.55
CA TYR A 74 -6.27 -7.36 6.55
C TYR A 74 -5.74 -7.03 7.94
N LEU A 75 -4.79 -6.08 8.08
CA LEU A 75 -4.26 -5.72 9.40
C LEU A 75 -4.83 -4.42 9.96
N SER A 76 -5.17 -3.42 9.12
CA SER A 76 -5.84 -2.22 9.60
C SER A 76 -6.62 -1.42 8.56
N ARG A 77 -7.88 -1.10 8.84
CA ARG A 77 -8.74 -0.32 7.95
C ARG A 77 -8.51 1.18 8.12
N SER A 78 -8.50 1.90 6.99
CA SER A 78 -8.33 3.36 6.95
C SER A 78 -9.50 4.13 7.58
N SER A 79 -10.68 3.49 7.69
CA SER A 79 -11.84 4.08 8.33
C SER A 79 -12.77 3.00 8.90
N GLY A 80 -13.70 3.41 9.76
CA GLY A 80 -14.83 2.58 10.18
C GLY A 80 -15.94 2.50 9.14
N ILE A 81 -15.68 2.92 7.89
CA ILE A 81 -16.61 2.90 6.77
C ILE A 81 -16.16 1.84 5.77
N GLU A 82 -17.11 1.05 5.29
CA GLU A 82 -16.92 -0.03 4.32
C GLU A 82 -17.83 0.19 3.11
N TYR A 83 -17.34 -0.19 1.94
CA TYR A 83 -18.03 -0.08 0.67
C TYR A 83 -18.14 -1.48 0.07
N ALA A 84 -19.11 -2.28 0.56
CA ALA A 84 -19.27 -3.65 0.12
C ALA A 84 -20.14 -3.73 -1.16
N PRO A 85 -19.87 -4.70 -2.06
CA PRO A 85 -20.79 -5.04 -3.13
C PRO A 85 -22.15 -5.51 -2.57
N PRO A 86 -23.24 -5.39 -3.36
CA PRO A 86 -23.28 -4.92 -4.73
C PRO A 86 -23.42 -3.39 -4.87
N THR A 87 -23.74 -2.68 -3.78
CA THR A 87 -24.14 -1.26 -3.86
C THR A 87 -22.98 -0.29 -3.75
N TRP A 88 -21.83 -0.72 -3.20
CA TRP A 88 -20.67 0.13 -2.94
C TRP A 88 -21.06 1.45 -2.25
N SER A 89 -22.09 1.38 -1.39
CA SER A 89 -22.57 2.52 -0.61
C SER A 89 -21.85 2.56 0.73
N PRO A 90 -21.50 3.75 1.26
CA PRO A 90 -20.80 3.86 2.53
C PRO A 90 -21.67 3.31 3.67
N ALA A 91 -21.14 2.33 4.41
CA ALA A 91 -21.77 1.76 5.60
C ALA A 91 -20.77 1.70 6.77
N LEU A 92 -21.24 1.81 8.01
CA LEU A 92 -20.39 1.57 9.18
C LEU A 92 -19.97 0.10 9.20
N SER A 93 -18.66 -0.14 9.25
CA SER A 93 -18.12 -1.49 9.40
C SER A 93 -18.26 -1.94 10.86
N SER A 94 -18.64 -3.20 11.04
CA SER A 94 -18.67 -3.85 12.36
C SER A 94 -17.32 -4.46 12.75
N GLN A 95 -16.35 -4.43 11.84
CA GLN A 95 -15.01 -4.96 12.05
C GLN A 95 -14.13 -3.95 12.82
N PRO A 96 -13.21 -4.43 13.67
CA PRO A 96 -12.27 -3.54 14.34
C PRO A 96 -11.37 -2.83 13.32
N LEU A 97 -11.01 -1.57 13.60
CA LEU A 97 -10.08 -0.80 12.75
C LEU A 97 -8.70 -1.45 12.64
N CYS A 98 -8.26 -2.15 13.68
CA CYS A 98 -7.00 -2.89 13.69
C CYS A 98 -7.28 -4.34 14.07
N ARG A 99 -6.69 -5.26 13.32
CA ARG A 99 -6.79 -6.69 13.63
C ARG A 99 -5.97 -7.01 14.87
N ARG A 100 -6.47 -7.90 15.73
CA ARG A 100 -5.74 -8.35 16.91
C ARG A 100 -4.67 -9.35 16.46
N ILE A 101 -3.44 -9.23 16.96
CA ILE A 101 -2.37 -10.20 16.65
C ILE A 101 -2.80 -11.63 16.98
N GLY A 102 -3.50 -11.84 18.10
CA GLY A 102 -4.01 -13.16 18.49
C GLY A 102 -5.17 -13.71 17.63
N SER A 103 -5.64 -12.95 16.63
CA SER A 103 -6.64 -13.39 15.64
C SER A 103 -6.05 -13.67 14.27
N LEU A 104 -4.73 -13.61 14.14
CA LEU A 104 -4.03 -13.97 12.91
C LEU A 104 -3.82 -15.48 12.86
N ALA A 105 -3.91 -16.07 11.67
CA ALA A 105 -3.65 -17.50 11.48
C ALA A 105 -2.20 -17.87 11.84
N GLY A 106 -1.24 -16.98 11.57
CA GLY A 106 0.14 -17.12 12.00
C GLY A 106 0.99 -15.88 11.69
N THR A 107 1.66 -15.32 12.69
CA THR A 107 2.42 -14.06 12.54
C THR A 107 3.61 -14.18 11.57
N ALA A 108 4.23 -15.35 11.50
CA ALA A 108 5.33 -15.65 10.55
C ALA A 108 4.83 -15.90 9.12
N ALA A 109 3.51 -15.97 8.90
CA ALA A 109 2.91 -16.18 7.58
C ALA A 109 1.96 -15.04 7.20
N THR A 110 2.03 -13.91 7.91
CA THR A 110 1.24 -12.71 7.60
C THR A 110 2.15 -11.55 7.26
N ILE A 111 2.01 -11.02 6.04
CA ILE A 111 2.72 -9.85 5.55
C ILE A 111 2.24 -8.63 6.32
N ALA A 112 3.20 -7.86 6.85
CA ALA A 112 2.97 -6.55 7.43
C ALA A 112 3.32 -5.44 6.44
N PHE A 113 4.48 -5.54 5.79
CA PHE A 113 4.96 -4.58 4.81
C PHE A 113 5.60 -5.26 3.61
N ALA A 114 5.60 -4.60 2.46
CA ALA A 114 6.45 -4.97 1.34
C ALA A 114 6.88 -3.73 0.56
N ASP A 115 7.89 -3.89 -0.29
CA ASP A 115 8.24 -2.91 -1.32
C ASP A 115 7.03 -2.58 -2.19
N ALA A 116 6.67 -1.30 -2.31
CA ALA A 116 5.38 -0.92 -2.87
C ALA A 116 5.41 0.31 -3.78
N ALA A 117 4.70 0.17 -4.90
CA ALA A 117 4.47 1.21 -5.89
C ALA A 117 3.17 0.91 -6.63
N GLY A 118 2.56 1.91 -7.24
CA GLY A 118 1.30 1.74 -7.96
C GLY A 118 1.29 2.48 -9.29
N VAL A 119 0.60 1.89 -10.26
CA VAL A 119 0.22 2.54 -11.51
C VAL A 119 -1.21 3.01 -11.38
N PHE A 120 -1.41 4.31 -11.29
CA PHE A 120 -2.72 4.92 -11.06
C PHE A 120 -3.25 5.51 -12.36
N CYS A 121 -4.49 5.19 -12.69
CA CYS A 121 -5.18 5.82 -13.81
C CYS A 121 -5.46 7.29 -13.45
N VAL A 122 -5.08 8.22 -14.33
CA VAL A 122 -5.38 9.66 -14.13
C VAL A 122 -6.77 10.02 -14.66
N ASP A 123 -7.39 9.12 -15.42
CA ASP A 123 -8.74 9.23 -15.94
C ASP A 123 -9.55 7.93 -15.71
N PHE A 124 -10.88 8.00 -15.83
CA PHE A 124 -11.77 6.86 -15.59
C PHE A 124 -11.67 5.76 -16.64
N ALA A 125 -11.15 6.06 -17.84
CA ALA A 125 -10.95 5.09 -18.91
C ALA A 125 -9.55 4.44 -18.85
N CYS A 126 -8.71 4.89 -17.92
CA CYS A 126 -7.29 4.56 -17.83
C CYS A 126 -6.52 4.76 -19.15
N THR A 127 -6.86 5.78 -19.94
CA THR A 127 -6.11 6.07 -21.17
C THR A 127 -4.75 6.71 -20.89
N GLN A 128 -4.62 7.31 -19.72
CA GLN A 128 -3.38 7.80 -19.15
C GLN A 128 -3.21 7.23 -17.74
N SER A 129 -1.96 6.98 -17.37
CA SER A 129 -1.58 6.44 -16.07
C SER A 129 -0.34 7.13 -15.53
N GLU A 130 -0.13 7.07 -14.22
CA GLU A 130 1.06 7.59 -13.53
C GLU A 130 1.66 6.52 -12.61
N LEU A 131 2.99 6.46 -12.52
CA LEU A 131 3.71 5.65 -11.53
C LEU A 131 4.05 6.52 -10.32
N ARG A 132 3.71 6.02 -9.13
CA ARG A 132 4.06 6.64 -7.84
C ARG A 132 4.14 5.58 -6.74
N GLU A 133 4.59 6.00 -5.57
CA GLU A 133 4.51 5.19 -4.35
C GLU A 133 3.09 4.68 -4.05
N SER A 134 3.02 3.49 -3.43
CA SER A 134 1.80 2.98 -2.81
C SER A 134 2.09 2.72 -1.34
N TRP A 135 1.28 3.28 -0.45
CA TRP A 135 1.47 3.09 1.00
C TRP A 135 0.71 1.89 1.56
N ILE A 136 0.05 1.15 0.66
CA ILE A 136 -0.70 -0.06 0.92
C ILE A 136 -0.18 -1.14 -0.02
N VAL A 137 -0.06 -2.36 0.51
CA VAL A 137 0.11 -3.57 -0.29
C VAL A 137 -1.24 -4.28 -0.36
N GLU A 138 -1.72 -4.45 -1.58
CA GLU A 138 -2.99 -5.09 -1.89
C GLU A 138 -2.79 -6.59 -2.06
N PRO A 139 -3.75 -7.41 -1.61
CA PRO A 139 -3.72 -8.85 -1.79
C PRO A 139 -4.10 -9.24 -3.24
N PRO A 140 -3.70 -10.44 -3.73
CA PRO A 140 -4.03 -10.91 -5.08
C PRO A 140 -5.51 -10.99 -5.45
N SER A 141 -6.42 -11.04 -4.47
CA SER A 141 -7.86 -10.98 -4.73
C SER A 141 -8.36 -9.59 -5.18
N TYR A 142 -7.54 -8.55 -5.03
CA TYR A 142 -7.82 -7.19 -5.49
C TYR A 142 -7.18 -6.95 -6.86
N ASP A 143 -7.75 -6.02 -7.63
CA ASP A 143 -7.31 -5.69 -8.99
C ASP A 143 -6.27 -4.55 -9.03
N PHE A 144 -5.38 -4.47 -8.04
CA PHE A 144 -4.36 -3.41 -7.97
C PHE A 144 -2.97 -3.97 -7.56
N PRO A 145 -2.14 -4.38 -8.53
CA PRO A 145 -0.79 -4.85 -8.25
C PRO A 145 0.04 -3.71 -7.66
N SER A 146 0.37 -3.82 -6.38
CA SER A 146 0.97 -2.73 -5.59
C SER A 146 2.32 -3.09 -4.99
N THR A 147 2.78 -4.33 -5.12
CA THR A 147 4.14 -4.73 -4.75
C THR A 147 5.06 -4.52 -5.94
N HIS A 148 6.24 -3.93 -5.74
CA HIS A 148 7.22 -3.79 -6.82
C HIS A 148 8.39 -4.76 -6.72
N PHE A 149 8.84 -5.32 -7.83
CA PHE A 149 9.88 -6.35 -7.88
C PHE A 149 11.19 -5.84 -8.50
N ARG A 150 11.63 -4.63 -8.08
CA ARG A 150 12.80 -3.92 -8.63
C ARG A 150 14.15 -4.43 -8.12
N HIS A 151 14.18 -5.16 -7.01
CA HIS A 151 15.42 -5.74 -6.46
C HIS A 151 15.81 -7.02 -7.22
N ASN A 152 16.30 -6.86 -8.46
CA ASN A 152 16.68 -7.97 -9.34
C ASN A 152 15.52 -8.98 -9.58
N GLY A 153 14.31 -8.47 -9.83
CA GLY A 153 13.12 -9.29 -10.04
C GLY A 153 12.48 -9.80 -8.75
N ALA A 154 12.87 -9.24 -7.60
CA ALA A 154 12.35 -9.59 -6.29
C ALA A 154 11.88 -8.35 -5.49
N ALA A 155 11.12 -8.62 -4.44
CA ALA A 155 10.65 -7.66 -3.44
C ALA A 155 11.05 -8.14 -2.04
N ASN A 156 11.36 -7.20 -1.15
CA ASN A 156 11.50 -7.43 0.27
C ASN A 156 10.12 -7.36 0.94
N VAL A 157 9.87 -8.32 1.82
CA VAL A 157 8.57 -8.52 2.47
C VAL A 157 8.81 -8.75 3.95
N ALA A 158 8.26 -7.87 4.78
CA ALA A 158 8.32 -7.97 6.24
C ALA A 158 7.04 -8.58 6.78
N PHE A 159 7.18 -9.50 7.74
CA PHE A 159 6.08 -10.24 8.36
C PHE A 159 5.74 -9.71 9.74
N VAL A 160 4.57 -10.07 10.26
CA VAL A 160 4.06 -9.58 11.55
C VAL A 160 4.95 -9.96 12.74
N ASP A 161 5.69 -11.07 12.67
CA ASP A 161 6.67 -11.45 13.70
C ASP A 161 8.01 -10.70 13.60
N GLY A 162 8.19 -9.87 12.57
CA GLY A 162 9.36 -9.01 12.36
C GLY A 162 10.47 -9.58 11.48
N HIS A 163 10.35 -10.81 10.95
CA HIS A 163 11.31 -11.27 9.95
C HIS A 163 11.06 -10.63 8.58
N VAL A 164 12.07 -10.68 7.71
CA VAL A 164 12.02 -10.17 6.35
C VAL A 164 12.51 -11.25 5.40
N ASP A 165 11.74 -11.53 4.36
CA ASP A 165 12.11 -12.44 3.28
C ASP A 165 12.13 -11.72 1.93
N THR A 166 12.84 -12.31 0.97
CA THR A 166 12.86 -11.88 -0.43
C THR A 166 11.93 -12.77 -1.26
N TRP A 167 11.01 -12.15 -1.98
CA TRP A 167 9.99 -12.82 -2.78
C TRP A 167 10.13 -12.51 -4.26
N GLY A 168 10.00 -13.54 -5.11
CA GLY A 168 10.06 -13.39 -6.56
C GLY A 168 8.77 -12.81 -7.15
N TYR A 169 8.88 -12.27 -8.37
CA TYR A 169 7.78 -11.64 -9.09
C TYR A 169 6.56 -12.55 -9.28
N GLY A 170 5.47 -12.21 -8.60
CA GLY A 170 4.15 -12.82 -8.76
C GLY A 170 3.21 -11.87 -9.49
N PHE A 171 2.52 -12.34 -10.54
CA PHE A 171 1.64 -11.49 -11.34
C PHE A 171 0.32 -12.18 -11.69
N LYS A 172 -0.78 -11.46 -11.49
CA LYS A 172 -2.13 -11.77 -11.96
C LYS A 172 -2.61 -10.55 -12.72
N VAL A 173 -3.16 -10.76 -13.92
CA VAL A 173 -3.69 -9.67 -14.74
C VAL A 173 -4.89 -9.06 -14.01
N PRO A 174 -4.86 -7.77 -13.63
CA PRO A 174 -6.01 -7.14 -13.01
C PRO A 174 -7.12 -6.89 -14.04
N ALA A 175 -8.38 -6.86 -13.60
CA ALA A 175 -9.53 -6.63 -14.47
C ALA A 175 -9.60 -5.20 -15.05
N PHE A 176 -8.91 -4.25 -14.42
CA PHE A 176 -8.88 -2.84 -14.82
C PHE A 176 -7.49 -2.24 -14.61
N GLY A 177 -7.18 -1.17 -15.35
CA GLY A 177 -5.95 -0.41 -15.23
C GLY A 177 -5.01 -0.52 -16.44
N ASP A 178 -3.89 0.19 -16.39
CA ASP A 178 -2.84 0.14 -17.41
C ASP A 178 -1.92 -1.07 -17.19
N VAL A 179 -2.43 -2.24 -17.57
CA VAL A 179 -1.75 -3.55 -17.39
C VAL A 179 -0.36 -3.56 -18.04
N ALA A 180 -0.24 -2.98 -19.24
CA ALA A 180 1.02 -2.96 -19.97
C ALA A 180 2.09 -2.16 -19.20
N ARG A 181 1.69 -1.05 -18.59
CA ARG A 181 2.56 -0.30 -17.69
C ARG A 181 2.87 -1.07 -16.42
N MET A 182 1.88 -1.65 -15.74
CA MET A 182 2.11 -2.44 -14.51
C MET A 182 3.18 -3.53 -14.74
N GLN A 183 3.11 -4.25 -15.86
CA GLN A 183 4.11 -5.25 -16.21
C GLN A 183 5.50 -4.66 -16.49
N ARG A 184 5.56 -3.55 -17.24
CA ARG A 184 6.83 -2.84 -17.53
C ARG A 184 7.49 -2.34 -16.25
N GLU A 185 6.69 -1.88 -15.30
CA GLU A 185 7.14 -1.36 -14.01
C GLU A 185 7.34 -2.47 -12.96
N HIS A 186 7.25 -3.75 -13.36
CA HIS A 186 7.40 -4.91 -12.48
C HIS A 186 6.53 -4.85 -11.23
N LEU A 187 5.27 -4.43 -11.40
CA LEU A 187 4.26 -4.42 -10.33
C LEU A 187 3.50 -5.73 -10.30
N GLY A 188 3.29 -6.27 -9.11
CA GLY A 188 2.69 -7.58 -8.90
C GLY A 188 2.13 -7.74 -7.49
N TYR A 189 2.08 -8.99 -7.08
CA TYR A 189 1.64 -9.42 -5.76
C TYR A 189 2.60 -10.43 -5.16
N VAL A 190 2.63 -10.52 -3.83
CA VAL A 190 3.34 -11.55 -3.09
C VAL A 190 2.40 -12.74 -2.90
N GLY A 191 2.83 -13.97 -3.20
CA GLY A 191 2.00 -15.14 -2.94
C GLY A 191 2.47 -16.39 -3.66
N LYS A 192 2.06 -17.57 -3.20
CA LYS A 192 2.41 -18.86 -3.82
C LYS A 192 1.31 -19.38 -4.71
N THR A 193 0.07 -18.98 -4.47
CA THR A 193 -1.12 -19.47 -5.17
C THR A 193 -1.91 -18.36 -5.88
N ILE A 194 -1.19 -17.34 -6.35
CA ILE A 194 -1.75 -16.21 -7.11
C ILE A 194 -2.66 -16.72 -8.24
N GLY A 195 -3.90 -16.24 -8.26
CA GLY A 195 -4.92 -16.64 -9.23
C GLY A 195 -5.81 -17.81 -8.79
N ASN A 196 -5.58 -18.41 -7.62
CA ASN A 196 -6.52 -19.34 -6.99
C ASN A 196 -7.43 -18.58 -5.99
N PRO A 197 -8.70 -18.31 -6.30
CA PRO A 197 -9.58 -17.47 -5.46
C PRO A 197 -9.81 -18.00 -4.03
N LEU A 198 -9.51 -19.28 -3.78
CA LEU A 198 -9.63 -19.88 -2.45
C LEU A 198 -8.43 -19.60 -1.56
N THR A 199 -7.25 -19.40 -2.15
CA THR A 199 -5.99 -19.35 -1.41
C THR A 199 -5.10 -18.19 -1.80
N GLU A 200 -5.45 -17.34 -2.77
CA GLU A 200 -4.55 -16.33 -3.32
C GLU A 200 -4.13 -15.22 -2.34
N ASP A 201 -4.83 -15.08 -1.22
CA ASP A 201 -4.51 -14.09 -0.18
C ASP A 201 -3.82 -14.71 1.05
N GLU A 202 -3.27 -15.92 0.91
CA GLU A 202 -2.82 -16.76 2.04
C GLU A 202 -1.74 -16.11 2.91
N TRP A 203 -1.05 -15.09 2.38
CA TRP A 203 -0.01 -14.34 3.09
C TRP A 203 -0.46 -12.97 3.60
N TYR A 204 -1.62 -12.47 3.21
CA TYR A 204 -2.14 -11.18 3.70
C TYR A 204 -3.12 -11.36 4.87
N ASP A 205 -3.59 -12.60 5.05
CA ASP A 205 -4.46 -13.15 6.11
C ASP A 205 -5.97 -13.04 5.86
N ARG A 206 -6.49 -14.03 5.13
CA ARG A 206 -7.89 -14.48 5.21
C ARG A 206 -7.92 -15.91 5.76
N ASP A 207 -8.57 -16.10 6.92
CA ASP A 207 -8.86 -17.34 7.68
C ASP A 207 -8.09 -18.63 7.34
#